data_AF-A0A527WZQ6-F1
#
_entry.id   AF-A0A527WZQ6-F1
#
_cell.length_a   1.000
_cell.length_b   1.000
_cell.length_c   1.000
_cell.angle_alpha   90.00
_cell.angle_beta   90.00
_cell.angle_gamma   90.00
#
_symmetry.space_group_name_H-M   'P 1'
#
loop_
_entity.id
_entity.type
_entity.pdbx_description
1 polymer ?
#
loop_
_entity_poly.entity_id
_entity_poly.type
_entity_poly.pdbx_seq_one_letter_code
_entity_poly.pdbx_strand_id
1 'polypeptide(L)'
;AVLGAVVALRFAGMDLSVIAVIGILMLIGIVKKNGIMMVDVALELRRQGMSAKESIHKACLMRFRPIMMTTLAALMGTFPIALGTGASAELRQPLGVAVVGGLLASQALTLFVTPVIYVYFENFSAWLLSFSSRRNQPALHVVESGEQGSLFDGESEPKKVAAE
;
A
#
# COMPACT_ATOMS: atom_id res chain seq x y z
N ALA A 1 -6.57 -9.02 7.23
CA ALA A 1 -6.47 -8.61 8.66
C ALA A 1 -6.95 -9.72 9.56
N VAL A 2 -8.26 -9.96 9.58
CA VAL A 2 -8.92 -10.93 10.46
C VAL A 2 -8.33 -12.33 10.36
N LEU A 3 -8.18 -12.86 9.13
CA LEU A 3 -7.62 -14.20 8.91
C LEU A 3 -6.22 -14.35 9.54
N GLY A 4 -5.32 -13.38 9.30
CA GLY A 4 -3.96 -13.41 9.85
C GLY A 4 -3.94 -13.33 11.38
N ALA A 5 -4.83 -12.54 11.98
CA ALA A 5 -4.96 -12.44 13.43
C ALA A 5 -5.48 -13.74 14.05
N VAL A 6 -6.51 -14.35 13.47
CA VAL A 6 -7.07 -15.63 13.93
C VAL A 6 -6.05 -16.75 13.80
N VAL A 7 -5.34 -16.83 12.68
CA VAL A 7 -4.28 -17.81 12.46
C VAL A 7 -3.16 -17.64 13.49
N ALA A 8 -2.74 -16.40 13.77
CA ALA A 8 -1.69 -16.13 14.76
C ALA A 8 -2.11 -16.51 16.18
N LEU A 9 -3.35 -16.22 16.58
CA LEU A 9 -3.89 -16.66 17.87
C LEU A 9 -3.90 -18.19 17.98
N ARG A 10 -4.33 -18.88 16.91
CA ARG A 10 -4.37 -20.34 16.88
C ARG A 10 -2.97 -20.97 16.98
N PHE A 11 -1.98 -20.39 16.31
CA PHE A 11 -0.58 -20.80 16.40
C PHE A 11 0.02 -20.54 17.78
N ALA A 12 -0.36 -19.44 18.43
CA ALA A 12 0.09 -19.12 19.79
C ALA A 12 -0.69 -19.87 20.89
N GLY A 13 -1.66 -20.73 20.52
CA GLY A 13 -2.46 -21.51 21.47
C GLY A 13 -3.40 -20.65 22.33
N MET A 14 -3.77 -19.45 21.87
CA MET A 14 -4.62 -18.53 22.62
C MET A 14 -6.04 -18.46 22.05
N ASP A 15 -7.00 -18.25 22.96
CA ASP A 15 -8.41 -18.14 22.61
C ASP A 15 -8.78 -16.75 22.06
N LEU A 16 -9.88 -16.72 21.31
CA LEU A 16 -10.49 -15.50 20.81
C LEU A 16 -11.22 -14.77 21.96
N SER A 17 -10.49 -13.99 22.75
CA SER A 17 -11.06 -13.17 23.82
C SER A 17 -11.63 -11.84 23.29
N VAL A 18 -12.44 -11.16 24.13
CA VAL A 18 -12.94 -9.80 23.83
C VAL A 18 -11.78 -8.85 23.53
N ILE A 19 -10.66 -9.00 24.24
CA ILE A 19 -9.46 -8.20 24.05
C ILE A 19 -8.80 -8.50 22.69
N ALA A 20 -8.73 -9.77 22.28
CA ALA A 20 -8.26 -10.13 20.94
C ALA A 20 -9.14 -9.52 19.83
N VAL A 21 -10.46 -9.47 20.04
CA VAL A 21 -11.40 -8.82 19.11
C VAL A 21 -11.12 -7.33 18.96
N ILE A 22 -10.81 -6.61 20.05
CA ILE A 22 -10.39 -5.20 19.98
C ILE A 22 -9.15 -5.05 19.10
N GLY A 23 -8.19 -5.97 19.22
CA GLY A 23 -7.00 -6.03 18.35
C GLY A 23 -7.35 -6.17 16.87
N ILE A 24 -8.28 -7.07 16.56
CA ILE A 24 -8.79 -7.27 15.19
C ILE A 24 -9.47 -6.00 14.65
N LEU A 25 -10.27 -5.32 15.48
CA LEU A 25 -10.92 -4.07 15.09
C LEU A 25 -9.90 -2.96 14.78
N MET A 26 -8.87 -2.83 15.61
CA MET A 26 -7.76 -1.89 15.36
C MET A 26 -7.03 -2.22 14.05
N LEU A 27 -6.77 -3.51 13.80
CA LEU A 27 -6.12 -3.95 12.56
C LEU A 27 -6.89 -3.57 11.31
N ILE A 28 -8.23 -3.65 11.34
CA ILE A 28 -9.06 -3.23 10.21
C ILE A 28 -8.79 -1.75 9.89
N GLY A 29 -8.72 -0.88 10.91
CA GLY A 29 -8.43 0.54 10.72
C GLY A 29 -7.05 0.81 10.14
N ILE A 30 -6.00 0.18 10.72
CA ILE A 30 -4.61 0.36 10.28
C ILE A 30 -4.44 -0.10 8.82
N VAL A 31 -4.93 -1.30 8.50
CA VAL A 31 -4.79 -1.89 7.17
C VAL A 31 -5.62 -1.13 6.15
N LYS A 32 -6.87 -0.79 6.47
CA LYS A 32 -7.76 -0.02 5.57
C LYS A 32 -7.19 1.35 5.25
N LYS A 33 -6.67 2.08 6.26
CA LYS A 33 -6.06 3.41 6.04
C LYS A 33 -4.92 3.32 5.03
N ASN A 34 -4.03 2.34 5.17
CA ASN A 34 -2.89 2.16 4.28
C ASN A 34 -3.32 1.82 2.85
N GLY A 35 -4.35 0.99 2.66
CA GLY A 35 -4.90 0.66 1.35
C GLY A 35 -5.62 1.81 0.67
N ILE A 36 -6.54 2.49 1.39
CA ILE A 36 -7.27 3.65 0.87
C ILE A 36 -6.30 4.75 0.44
N MET A 37 -5.32 5.04 1.27
CA MET A 37 -4.30 6.04 1.00
C MET A 37 -3.48 5.77 -0.29
N MET A 38 -3.29 4.50 -0.68
CA MET A 38 -2.65 4.12 -1.94
C MET A 38 -3.58 4.36 -3.14
N VAL A 39 -4.84 3.91 -3.02
CA VAL A 39 -5.85 4.07 -4.08
C VAL A 39 -6.15 5.55 -4.31
N ASP A 40 -6.23 6.36 -3.26
CA ASP A 40 -6.47 7.80 -3.36
C ASP A 40 -5.39 8.49 -4.20
N VAL A 41 -4.11 8.12 -4.00
CA VAL A 41 -3.00 8.69 -4.80
C VAL A 41 -3.01 8.16 -6.22
N ALA A 42 -3.33 6.88 -6.44
CA ALA A 42 -3.45 6.35 -7.78
C ALA A 42 -4.58 7.06 -8.56
N LEU A 43 -5.71 7.34 -7.91
CA LEU A 43 -6.82 8.05 -8.52
C LEU A 43 -6.48 9.52 -8.81
N GLU A 44 -5.76 10.18 -7.90
CA GLU A 44 -5.29 11.56 -8.10
C GLU A 44 -4.33 11.65 -9.29
N LEU A 45 -3.35 10.75 -9.39
CA LEU A 45 -2.45 10.69 -10.55
C LEU A 45 -3.19 10.38 -11.86
N ARG A 46 -4.25 9.58 -11.80
CA ARG A 46 -5.09 9.30 -12.98
C ARG A 46 -5.86 10.54 -13.43
N ARG A 47 -6.33 11.36 -12.49
CA ARG A 47 -6.97 12.66 -12.81
C ARG A 47 -6.00 13.65 -13.46
N GLN A 48 -4.71 13.51 -13.20
CA GLN A 48 -3.64 14.27 -13.84
C GLN A 48 -3.27 13.73 -15.23
N GLY A 49 -3.99 12.73 -15.75
CA GLY A 49 -3.82 12.20 -17.11
C GLY A 49 -2.91 10.98 -17.22
N MET A 50 -2.36 10.45 -16.12
CA MET A 50 -1.54 9.23 -16.17
C MET A 50 -2.39 7.99 -16.47
N SER A 51 -1.82 7.03 -17.20
CA SER A 51 -2.43 5.71 -17.40
C SER A 51 -2.59 4.97 -16.07
N ALA A 52 -3.64 4.15 -15.91
CA ALA A 52 -3.94 3.56 -14.60
C ALA A 52 -2.81 2.64 -14.09
N LYS A 53 -2.12 1.93 -14.99
CA LYS A 53 -0.95 1.09 -14.66
C LYS A 53 0.21 1.93 -14.13
N GLU A 54 0.45 3.10 -14.72
CA GLU A 54 1.52 3.98 -14.30
C GLU A 54 1.18 4.70 -12.98
N SER A 55 -0.07 5.15 -12.83
CA SER A 55 -0.57 5.78 -11.60
C SER A 55 -0.45 4.86 -10.39
N ILE A 56 -0.88 3.59 -10.51
CA ILE A 56 -0.82 2.64 -9.39
C ILE A 56 0.63 2.28 -9.04
N HIS A 57 1.50 2.13 -10.05
CA HIS A 57 2.91 1.85 -9.81
C HIS A 57 3.60 2.99 -9.04
N LYS A 58 3.38 4.24 -9.48
CA LYS A 58 3.92 5.42 -8.78
C LYS A 58 3.33 5.57 -7.38
N ALA A 59 2.04 5.28 -7.20
CA ALA A 59 1.39 5.25 -5.89
C ALA A 59 2.01 4.20 -4.94
N CYS A 60 2.32 3.00 -5.43
CA CYS A 60 2.99 1.96 -4.65
C CYS A 60 4.36 2.44 -4.14
N LEU A 61 5.17 3.07 -4.99
CA LEU A 61 6.49 3.59 -4.62
C LEU A 61 6.40 4.69 -3.54
N MET A 62 5.45 5.62 -3.70
CA MET A 62 5.27 6.71 -2.73
C MET A 62 4.75 6.22 -1.37
N ARG A 63 3.97 5.13 -1.36
CA ARG A 63 3.37 4.60 -0.12
C ARG A 63 4.18 3.51 0.55
N PHE A 64 5.14 2.88 -0.13
CA PHE A 64 6.00 1.85 0.46
C PHE A 64 6.65 2.31 1.77
N ARG A 65 7.30 3.48 1.75
CA ARG A 65 7.95 4.08 2.93
C ARG A 65 6.97 4.32 4.09
N PRO A 66 5.85 5.07 3.90
CA PRO A 66 4.83 5.23 4.94
C PRO A 66 4.23 3.93 5.46
N ILE A 67 3.94 2.96 4.59
CA ILE A 67 3.37 1.66 5.00
C ILE A 67 4.37 0.96 5.94
N MET A 68 5.65 0.88 5.54
CA MET A 68 6.71 0.29 6.37
C MET A 68 6.87 1.02 7.71
N MET A 69 6.79 2.35 7.73
CA MET A 69 6.84 3.14 8.96
C MET A 69 5.71 2.76 9.93
N THR A 70 4.46 2.67 9.43
CA THR A 70 3.32 2.31 10.28
C THR A 70 3.38 0.87 10.75
N THR A 71 3.82 -0.07 9.91
CA THR A 71 3.96 -1.47 10.31
C THR A 71 5.00 -1.65 11.38
N LEU A 72 6.17 -1.03 11.20
CA LEU A 72 7.26 -1.16 12.17
C LEU A 72 6.89 -0.52 13.50
N ALA A 73 6.25 0.65 13.50
CA ALA A 73 5.78 1.29 14.72
C ALA A 73 4.76 0.44 15.48
N ALA A 74 3.76 -0.09 14.76
CA ALA A 74 2.74 -0.95 15.35
C ALA A 74 3.32 -2.27 15.88
N LEU A 75 4.25 -2.88 15.13
CA LEU A 75 4.97 -4.07 15.57
C LEU A 75 5.79 -3.77 16.82
N MET A 76 6.65 -2.74 16.82
CA MET A 76 7.46 -2.40 17.99
C MET A 76 6.62 -2.12 19.25
N GLY A 77 5.46 -1.47 19.10
CA GLY A 77 4.56 -1.20 20.22
C GLY A 77 3.82 -2.44 20.76
N THR A 78 3.52 -3.41 19.90
CA THR A 78 2.73 -4.61 20.27
C THR A 78 3.56 -5.87 20.48
N PHE A 79 4.81 -5.88 20.01
CA PHE A 79 5.77 -6.96 20.18
C PHE A 79 6.05 -7.29 21.66
N PRO A 80 6.36 -6.34 22.56
CA PRO A 80 6.56 -6.66 23.97
C PRO A 80 5.28 -7.18 24.64
N ILE A 81 4.12 -6.70 24.20
CA ILE A 81 2.81 -7.17 24.71
C ILE A 81 2.57 -8.63 24.28
N ALA A 82 2.93 -8.97 23.04
CA ALA A 82 2.81 -10.32 22.51
C ALA A 82 3.72 -11.34 23.23
N LEU A 83 4.86 -10.91 23.75
CA LEU A 83 5.76 -11.74 24.56
C LEU A 83 5.21 -12.02 25.97
N GLY A 84 4.20 -11.30 26.43
CA GLY A 84 3.49 -11.62 27.67
C GLY A 84 4.32 -11.44 28.95
N THR A 85 5.27 -10.49 28.99
CA THR A 85 6.06 -10.27 30.21
C THR A 85 5.37 -9.31 31.19
N GLY A 86 5.13 -9.75 32.43
CA GLY A 86 4.65 -8.91 33.54
C GLY A 86 3.30 -9.33 34.14
N ALA A 87 2.83 -8.58 35.13
CA ALA A 87 1.52 -8.81 35.75
C ALA A 87 0.38 -8.51 34.76
N SER A 88 -0.69 -9.31 34.78
CA SER A 88 -1.83 -9.23 33.83
C SER A 88 -1.47 -9.51 32.37
N ALA A 89 -0.37 -10.23 32.11
CA ALA A 89 0.05 -10.61 30.77
C ALA A 89 -1.01 -11.44 30.03
N GLU A 90 -1.64 -12.43 30.67
CA GLU A 90 -2.65 -13.29 30.04
C GLU A 90 -3.83 -12.52 29.45
N LEU A 91 -4.19 -11.37 30.05
CA LEU A 91 -5.27 -10.54 29.54
C LEU A 91 -4.85 -9.73 28.30
N ARG A 92 -3.59 -9.28 28.23
CA ARG A 92 -3.10 -8.38 27.18
C ARG A 92 -2.39 -9.10 26.03
N GLN A 93 -1.83 -10.28 26.30
CA GLN A 93 -1.07 -11.07 25.33
C GLN A 93 -1.90 -11.44 24.08
N PRO A 94 -3.19 -11.85 24.19
CA PRO A 94 -4.02 -12.11 23.01
C PRO A 94 -4.17 -10.88 22.10
N LEU A 95 -4.18 -9.66 22.66
CA LEU A 95 -4.18 -8.42 21.88
C LEU A 95 -2.92 -8.32 21.02
N GLY A 96 -1.75 -8.46 21.66
CA GLY A 96 -0.45 -8.28 21.02
C GLY A 96 -0.25 -9.27 19.88
N VAL A 97 -0.53 -10.56 20.12
CA VAL A 97 -0.37 -11.61 19.10
C VAL A 97 -1.35 -11.44 17.94
N ALA A 98 -2.61 -11.12 18.22
CA ALA A 98 -3.59 -10.85 17.18
C ALA A 98 -3.11 -9.70 16.27
N VAL A 99 -2.63 -8.60 16.87
CA VAL A 99 -2.15 -7.42 16.14
C VAL A 99 -0.88 -7.73 15.35
N VAL A 100 0.15 -8.33 15.96
CA VAL A 100 1.42 -8.66 15.27
C VAL A 100 1.19 -9.59 14.08
N GLY A 101 0.50 -10.72 14.31
CA GLY A 101 0.25 -11.70 13.25
C GLY A 101 -0.69 -11.18 12.16
N GLY A 102 -1.72 -10.43 12.57
CA GLY A 102 -2.64 -9.79 11.64
C GLY A 102 -1.97 -8.73 10.77
N LEU A 103 -1.11 -7.87 11.33
CA LEU A 103 -0.40 -6.82 10.57
C LEU A 103 0.58 -7.43 9.57
N LEU A 104 1.40 -8.39 9.98
CA LEU A 104 2.41 -9.00 9.11
C LEU A 104 1.77 -9.65 7.88
N ALA A 105 0.80 -10.54 8.10
CA ALA A 105 0.13 -11.23 7.01
C ALA A 105 -0.66 -10.26 6.11
N SER A 106 -1.31 -9.26 6.73
CA SER A 106 -2.27 -8.43 6.00
C SER A 106 -1.63 -7.29 5.24
N GLN A 107 -0.48 -6.78 5.68
CA GLN A 107 0.18 -5.69 4.97
C GLN A 107 0.89 -6.17 3.73
N ALA A 108 1.55 -7.34 3.80
CA ALA A 108 2.05 -8.00 2.60
C ALA A 108 0.90 -8.24 1.61
N LEU A 109 -0.20 -8.83 2.08
CA LEU A 109 -1.35 -9.09 1.23
C LEU A 109 -1.94 -7.80 0.63
N THR A 110 -2.11 -6.74 1.41
CA THR A 110 -2.70 -5.48 0.92
C THR A 110 -1.80 -4.82 -0.12
N LEU A 111 -0.49 -4.77 0.12
CA LEU A 111 0.46 -4.13 -0.80
C LEU A 111 0.51 -4.82 -2.16
N PHE A 112 0.32 -6.14 -2.21
CA PHE A 112 0.26 -6.90 -3.47
C PHE A 112 -1.15 -6.97 -4.08
N VAL A 113 -2.18 -7.22 -3.27
CA VAL A 113 -3.53 -7.47 -3.76
C VAL A 113 -4.21 -6.18 -4.21
N THR A 114 -4.02 -5.06 -3.50
CA THR A 114 -4.62 -3.77 -3.88
C THR A 114 -4.24 -3.30 -5.28
N PRO A 115 -2.94 -3.25 -5.69
CA PRO A 115 -2.60 -2.81 -7.04
C PRO A 115 -3.10 -3.77 -8.12
N VAL A 116 -3.10 -5.08 -7.84
CA VAL A 116 -3.61 -6.11 -8.75
C VAL A 116 -5.11 -5.90 -8.98
N ILE A 117 -5.88 -5.79 -7.89
CA ILE A 117 -7.32 -5.53 -7.97
C ILE A 117 -7.61 -4.23 -8.73
N TYR A 118 -6.85 -3.17 -8.49
CA TYR A 118 -7.03 -1.89 -9.17
C TYR A 118 -6.90 -2.01 -10.70
N VAL A 119 -5.89 -2.72 -11.20
CA VAL A 119 -5.71 -2.96 -12.64
C VAL A 119 -6.83 -3.85 -13.21
N TYR A 120 -7.27 -4.87 -12.47
CA TYR A 120 -8.41 -5.69 -12.90
C TYR A 120 -9.71 -4.89 -13.03
N PHE A 121 -9.99 -3.99 -12.07
CA PHE A 121 -11.16 -3.12 -12.14
C PHE A 121 -11.09 -2.16 -13.33
N GLU A 122 -9.91 -1.66 -13.69
CA GLU A 122 -9.76 -0.86 -14.91
C GLU A 122 -10.15 -1.67 -16.16
N ASN A 123 -9.56 -2.86 -16.33
CA ASN A 123 -9.83 -3.71 -17.48
C ASN A 123 -11.32 -4.10 -17.56
N PHE A 124 -11.94 -4.38 -16.41
CA PHE A 124 -13.36 -4.69 -16.32
C PHE A 124 -14.23 -3.48 -16.70
N SER A 125 -13.86 -2.28 -16.24
CA SER A 125 -14.56 -1.04 -16.60
C SER A 125 -14.46 -0.75 -18.10
N ALA A 126 -13.28 -0.93 -18.71
CA ALA A 126 -13.08 -0.79 -20.14
C ALA A 126 -13.90 -1.81 -20.95
N TRP A 127 -13.96 -3.07 -20.49
CA TRP A 127 -14.78 -4.11 -21.10
C TRP A 127 -16.28 -3.78 -21.01
N LEU A 128 -16.78 -3.33 -19.86
CA LEU A 128 -18.17 -2.92 -19.67
C LEU A 128 -18.56 -1.73 -20.55
N LEU A 129 -17.68 -0.73 -20.64
CA LEU A 129 -17.87 0.42 -21.53
C LEU A 129 -17.85 -0.01 -23.00
N SER A 130 -17.04 -1.00 -23.39
CA SER A 130 -17.05 -1.55 -24.75
C SER A 130 -18.33 -2.33 -25.09
N PHE A 131 -18.96 -2.95 -24.08
CA PHE A 131 -20.26 -3.61 -24.24
C PHE A 131 -21.42 -2.62 -24.38
N SER A 132 -21.28 -1.43 -23.77
CA SER A 132 -22.23 -0.32 -23.91
C SER A 132 -21.98 0.55 -25.16
N SER A 133 -20.72 0.62 -25.63
CA SER A 133 -20.30 1.51 -26.71
C SER A 133 -20.18 0.79 -28.07
N ARG A 134 -21.35 0.36 -28.59
CA ARG A 134 -21.60 0.28 -30.04
C ARG A 134 -22.05 1.63 -30.62
N ARG A 135 -21.84 2.75 -29.92
CA ARG A 135 -22.28 4.08 -30.36
C ARG A 135 -21.25 5.14 -29.96
N ASN A 136 -20.41 5.51 -30.94
CA ASN A 136 -19.45 6.62 -31.00
C ASN A 136 -18.11 6.48 -30.23
N GLN A 137 -17.05 6.14 -30.98
CA GLN A 137 -15.73 6.75 -30.80
C GLN A 137 -15.70 8.06 -31.63
N PRO A 138 -15.01 9.10 -31.14
CA PRO A 138 -13.87 9.58 -31.90
C PRO A 138 -12.61 9.71 -31.04
N ALA A 139 -11.48 9.61 -31.74
CA ALA A 139 -10.12 9.48 -31.26
C ALA A 139 -9.68 10.50 -30.21
N LEU A 140 -8.85 10.07 -29.26
CA LEU A 140 -8.13 10.97 -28.37
C LEU A 140 -6.63 10.70 -28.50
N HIS A 141 -5.96 11.78 -28.89
CA HIS A 141 -4.57 11.96 -29.26
C HIS A 141 -3.59 11.15 -28.40
N VAL A 142 -2.86 10.24 -29.05
CA VAL A 142 -1.55 9.80 -28.59
C VAL A 142 -0.62 11.01 -28.72
N VAL A 143 -0.22 11.60 -27.59
CA VAL A 143 0.92 12.51 -27.59
C VAL A 143 2.15 11.64 -27.78
N GLU A 144 2.69 11.63 -29.00
CA GLU A 144 4.06 11.21 -29.28
C GLU A 144 4.99 11.95 -28.31
N SER A 145 5.60 11.21 -27.38
CA SER A 145 6.87 11.62 -26.79
C SER A 145 7.97 11.01 -27.65
N GLY A 146 8.17 11.61 -28.82
CA GLY A 146 9.43 11.53 -29.55
C GLY A 146 10.46 12.43 -28.89
N GLU A 147 11.72 12.01 -28.97
CA GLU A 147 12.96 12.70 -28.55
C GLU A 147 13.43 12.48 -27.10
N GLN A 148 13.84 11.25 -26.80
CA GLN A 148 15.08 11.02 -26.02
C GLN A 148 16.27 11.06 -26.98
N GLY A 149 16.69 12.29 -27.33
CA GLY A 149 18.01 12.56 -27.87
C GLY A 149 19.00 12.67 -26.72
N SER A 150 19.59 11.54 -26.34
CA SER A 150 20.83 11.46 -25.57
C SER A 150 21.96 12.09 -26.40
N LEU A 151 22.15 13.39 -26.25
CA LEU A 151 23.29 14.14 -26.76
C LEU A 151 23.80 14.99 -25.59
N PHE A 152 25.11 15.03 -25.38
CA PHE A 152 25.82 15.62 -24.22
C PHE A 152 26.12 14.64 -23.07
N ASP A 153 26.85 13.62 -23.47
CA ASP A 153 27.96 13.05 -22.72
C ASP A 153 29.02 14.13 -22.42
N GLY A 154 29.70 14.00 -21.28
CA GLY A 154 31.11 14.37 -21.15
C GLY A 154 31.51 15.84 -20.97
N GLU A 155 32.25 16.05 -19.87
CA GLU A 155 33.46 16.87 -19.80
C GLU A 155 33.43 18.32 -19.25
N SER A 156 34.05 18.43 -18.07
CA SER A 156 34.99 19.47 -17.63
C SER A 156 34.46 20.75 -16.96
N GLU A 157 34.49 20.76 -15.62
CA GLU A 157 35.11 21.86 -14.86
C GLU A 157 36.61 21.99 -15.24
N PRO A 158 37.37 23.06 -14.87
CA PRO A 158 37.00 24.41 -14.39
C PRO A 158 37.87 25.55 -15.01
N LYS A 159 37.48 26.83 -14.86
CA LYS A 159 38.36 27.96 -14.40
C LYS A 159 37.73 29.33 -14.62
N LYS A 160 37.78 30.11 -13.51
CA LYS A 160 38.18 31.53 -13.35
C LYS A 160 37.88 32.52 -14.49
N VAL A 161 37.36 33.69 -14.14
CA VAL A 161 38.09 34.99 -14.04
C VAL A 161 37.08 36.16 -13.92
N ALA A 162 37.44 37.13 -13.07
CA ALA A 162 37.03 38.54 -13.01
C ALA A 162 35.55 38.86 -12.72
N ALA A 163 35.22 39.56 -11.64
CA ALA A 163 35.50 40.97 -11.35
C ALA A 163 34.77 41.91 -12.33
N GLU A 164 33.60 42.38 -11.89
CA GLU A 164 33.14 43.77 -11.95
C GLU A 164 32.13 43.99 -10.81
#